data_AF-A0A3S1F7K1-F1
#
_entry.id   AF-A0A3S1F7K1-F1
#
_cell.length_a   1.000
_cell.length_b   1.000
_cell.length_c   1.000
_cell.angle_alpha   90.00
_cell.angle_beta   90.00
_cell.angle_gamma   90.00
#
_symmetry.space_group_name_H-M   'P 1'
#
loop_
_entity.id
_entity.type
_entity.pdbx_description
1 polymer ?
#
loop_
_entity_poly.entity_id
_entity_poly.type
_entity_poly.pdbx_seq_one_letter_code
_entity_poly.pdbx_strand_id
1 'polypeptide(L)' 'YVLANPAFADDKARAKRPLAAAEVQVDSVEGRPGYYNARFYLRPHYQLEGINASLRLVSELPSVKT' A
#
# COMPACT_ATOMS: atom_id res chain seq x y z
N TYR A 1 -7.60 -4.52 10.40
CA TYR A 1 -6.20 -4.12 10.12
C TYR A 1 -5.94 -3.76 8.66
N VAL A 2 -6.72 -4.26 7.71
CA VAL A 2 -6.66 -3.88 6.29
C VAL A 2 -7.74 -2.85 5.96
N LEU A 3 -7.46 -1.89 5.06
CA LEU A 3 -8.47 -0.97 4.52
C LEU A 3 -9.21 -1.58 3.31
N ALA A 4 -10.54 -1.51 3.32
CA ALA A 4 -11.38 -2.01 2.22
C ALA A 4 -11.21 -1.20 0.93
N ASN A 5 -11.06 0.13 1.06
CA ASN A 5 -10.71 1.01 -0.05
C ASN A 5 -9.65 2.02 0.41
N PRO A 6 -8.36 1.78 0.12
CA PRO A 6 -7.28 2.66 0.53
C PRO A 6 -7.22 3.96 -0.30
N ALA A 7 -7.94 4.10 -1.41
CA ALA A 7 -7.90 5.33 -2.22
C ALA A 7 -8.61 6.52 -1.56
N PHE A 8 -9.70 6.26 -0.81
CA PHE A 8 -10.51 7.30 -0.16
C PHE A 8 -10.33 7.38 1.36
N ALA A 9 -9.33 6.67 1.90
CA ALA A 9 -9.09 6.64 3.34
C ALA A 9 -8.33 7.89 3.80
N ASP A 10 -8.82 8.50 4.87
CA ASP A 10 -8.14 9.57 5.61
C ASP A 10 -6.95 9.01 6.43
N ASP A 11 -6.04 9.89 6.83
CA ASP A 11 -4.81 9.50 7.53
C ASP A 11 -5.10 8.80 8.85
N LYS A 12 -6.16 9.19 9.54
CA LYS A 12 -6.59 8.54 10.79
C LYS A 12 -7.04 7.10 10.55
N ALA A 13 -7.74 6.81 9.45
CA ALA A 13 -8.08 5.43 9.09
C ALA A 13 -6.87 4.63 8.65
N ARG A 14 -5.93 5.22 7.89
CA ARG A 14 -4.68 4.57 7.48
C ARG A 14 -3.81 4.21 8.68
N ALA A 15 -3.69 5.09 9.66
CA ALA A 15 -2.94 4.83 10.89
C ALA A 15 -3.55 3.70 11.74
N LYS A 16 -4.90 3.66 11.86
CA LYS A 16 -5.60 2.58 12.58
C LYS A 16 -5.56 1.24 11.85
N ARG A 17 -5.37 1.24 10.53
CA ARG A 17 -5.39 0.06 9.66
C ARG A 17 -4.20 0.13 8.70
N PRO A 18 -3.00 -0.27 9.17
CA PRO A 18 -1.73 0.03 8.49
C PRO A 18 -1.52 -0.72 7.17
N LEU A 19 -2.39 -1.69 6.85
CA LEU A 19 -2.29 -2.50 5.65
C LEU A 19 -3.26 -2.01 4.57
N ALA A 20 -2.73 -1.80 3.36
CA ALA A 20 -3.49 -1.54 2.15
C ALA A 20 -4.03 -2.83 1.51
N ALA A 21 -3.36 -3.96 1.72
CA ALA A 21 -3.82 -5.29 1.32
C ALA A 21 -3.19 -6.36 2.20
N ALA A 22 -3.82 -7.52 2.30
CA ALA A 22 -3.24 -8.72 2.88
C ALA A 22 -3.78 -9.96 2.18
N GLU A 23 -2.91 -10.97 2.00
CA GLU A 23 -3.26 -12.29 1.50
C GLU A 23 -2.62 -13.33 2.41
N VAL A 24 -3.35 -14.43 2.66
CA VAL A 24 -2.85 -15.55 3.46
C VAL A 24 -3.01 -16.82 2.65
N GLN A 25 -1.91 -17.54 2.47
CA GLN A 25 -1.89 -18.87 1.86
C GLN A 25 -1.64 -19.90 2.95
N VAL A 26 -2.45 -20.95 2.98
CA VAL A 26 -2.34 -22.04 3.96
C VAL A 26 -2.21 -23.34 3.21
N ASP A 27 -1.11 -24.05 3.46
CA ASP A 27 -0.80 -25.33 2.84
C ASP A 27 -0.78 -26.42 3.92
N SER A 28 -1.36 -27.58 3.63
CA SER A 28 -1.25 -28.74 4.50
C SER A 28 0.17 -29.32 4.48
N VAL A 29 0.60 -29.86 5.61
CA VAL A 29 1.88 -30.56 5.70
C VAL A 29 1.64 -32.05 5.46
N GLU A 30 2.12 -32.56 4.33
CA GLU A 30 2.00 -33.97 3.97
C GLU A 30 2.62 -34.87 5.06
N GLY A 31 1.96 -35.99 5.37
CA GLY A 31 2.39 -36.92 6.41
C GLY A 31 2.17 -36.45 7.86
N ARG A 32 1.63 -35.24 8.07
CA ARG A 32 1.36 -34.70 9.41
C ARG A 32 -0.07 -34.14 9.49
N PRO A 33 -1.09 -34.99 9.63
CA PRO A 33 -2.49 -34.55 9.78
C PRO A 33 -2.63 -33.52 10.91
N GLY A 34 -3.32 -32.42 10.62
CA GLY A 34 -3.49 -31.30 11.56
C GLY A 34 -2.37 -30.26 11.56
N TYR A 35 -1.28 -30.47 10.81
CA TYR A 35 -0.23 -29.46 10.61
C TYR A 35 -0.42 -28.70 9.31
N TYR A 36 -0.21 -27.38 9.39
CA TYR A 36 -0.34 -26.46 8.26
C TYR A 36 0.79 -25.44 8.27
N ASN A 37 1.28 -25.07 7.10
CA ASN A 37 2.15 -23.93 6.90
C ASN A 37 1.30 -22.74 6.46
N ALA A 38 1.53 -21.56 7.04
CA ALA A 38 0.86 -20.33 6.64
C ALA A 38 1.87 -19.31 6.14
N ARG A 39 1.60 -18.73 4.97
CA ARG A 39 2.37 -17.65 4.36
C ARG A 39 1.50 -16.39 4.31
N PHE A 40 1.99 -15.30 4.91
CA PHE A 40 1.29 -14.02 4.99
C PHE A 40 1.95 -13.01 4.07
N TYR A 41 1.21 -12.50 3.09
CA TYR A 41 1.64 -11.41 2.22
C TYR A 41 0.93 -10.14 2.69
N LEU A 42 1.67 -9.20 3.27
CA LEU A 42 1.13 -7.97 3.84
C LEU A 42 1.64 -6.76 3.06
N ARG A 43 0.74 -5.91 2.56
CA ARG A 43 1.11 -4.68 1.84
C ARG A 43 0.77 -3.45 2.70
N PRO A 44 1.76 -2.70 3.21
CA PRO A 44 1.51 -1.48 3.97
C PRO A 44 1.07 -0.32 3.05
N HIS A 45 0.63 0.79 3.65
CA HIS A 45 0.46 2.04 2.92
C HIS A 45 1.82 2.65 2.58
N TYR A 46 1.96 3.20 1.37
CA TYR A 46 3.13 4.02 1.05
C TYR A 46 3.07 5.35 1.80
N GLN A 47 4.19 5.70 2.41
CA GLN A 47 4.39 7.01 3.01
C GLN A 47 5.26 7.84 2.06
N LEU A 48 4.95 9.14 1.97
CA LEU A 48 5.79 10.06 1.25
C LEU A 48 7.09 10.29 2.04
N GLU A 49 8.23 9.87 1.49
CA GLU A 49 9.54 10.09 2.12
C GLU A 49 10.23 11.36 1.63
N GLY A 50 9.97 11.77 0.38
CA GLY A 50 10.55 12.98 -0.19
C GLY A 50 9.96 13.34 -1.55
N ILE A 51 10.02 14.62 -1.89
CA ILE A 51 9.62 15.16 -3.20
C ILE A 51 10.78 15.98 -3.76
N ASN A 52 11.20 15.68 -4.99
CA ASN A 52 12.11 16.53 -5.73
C ASN A 52 11.31 17.56 -6.54
N ALA A 53 11.33 18.82 -6.10
CA ALA A 53 10.66 19.92 -6.79
C ALA A 53 11.69 20.85 -7.45
N SER A 54 11.46 21.22 -8.71
CA SER A 54 12.26 22.21 -9.42
C SER A 54 11.41 23.45 -9.74
N LEU A 55 11.81 24.61 -9.22
CA LEU A 55 11.21 25.88 -9.62
C LEU A 55 11.97 26.46 -10.81
N ARG A 56 11.24 26.95 -11.80
CA ARG A 56 11.80 27.63 -12.99
C ARG A 56 11.10 28.96 -13.17
N LEU A 57 11.87 30.01 -13.40
CA LEU A 57 11.33 31.28 -13.89
C LEU A 57 11.11 31.14 -15.39
N VAL A 58 9.87 31.32 -15.84
CA VAL A 58 9.47 31.26 -17.25
C VAL A 58 8.71 32.52 -17.61
N SER A 59 8.95 33.07 -18.81
CA SER A 59 8.25 34.25 -19.32
C SER A 59 6.86 33.92 -19.86
N GLU A 60 6.64 32.67 -20.28
CA GLU A 60 5.37 32.13 -20.72
C GLU A 60 5.19 30.77 -20.05
N LEU A 61 4.02 30.54 -19.44
CA LEU A 61 3.72 29.25 -18.82
C LEU A 61 3.59 28.19 -19.93
N PRO A 62 4.34 27.08 -19.86
CA PRO A 62 4.15 25.99 -20.81
C PRO A 62 2.71 25.52 -20.71
N SER A 63 1.96 25.61 -21.81
CA SER A 63 0.57 25.17 -21.84
C SER A 63 0.49 23.69 -21.44
N VAL A 64 -0.43 23.38 -20.53
CA VAL A 64 -0.75 21.99 -20.20
C VAL A 64 -1.26 21.37 -21.51
N LYS A 65 -0.43 20.52 -22.15
CA LYS A 65 -0.88 19.77 -23.33
C LYS A 65 -2.12 18.99 -22.93
N THR A 66 -3.23 19.29 -23.60
CA THR A 66 -4.50 18.57 -23.51
C THR A 66 -4.35 17.17 -24.09
#